data_AF-A0A960JNJ5-F1
#
_entry.id   AF-A0A960JNJ5-F1
#
_cell.length_a   1.000
_cell.length_b   1.000
_cell.length_c   1.000
_cell.angle_alpha   90.00
_cell.angle_beta   90.00
_cell.angle_gamma   90.00
#
_symmetry.space_group_name_H-M   'P 1'
#
loop_
_entity.id
_entity.type
_entity.pdbx_description
1 polymer ?
#
loop_
_entity_poly.entity_id
_entity_poly.type
_entity_poly.pdbx_seq_one_letter_code
_entity_poly.pdbx_strand_id
1 'polypeptide(L)'
;QSGEGRFRWFHTRPGSAPELVDAFNERYGDQAWVVTREQTIDEGWWGPGLTDGSAAILGDVALVAREPVAFLDAADSGPFVLQSRHGSLTSAEVMVPLLVARGH
;
A
#
# COMPACT_ATOMS: atom_id res chain seq x y z
N GLN A 1 3.87 0.17 -11.85
CA GLN A 1 3.18 0.70 -10.67
C GLN A 1 1.80 0.07 -10.65
N SER A 2 1.34 -0.43 -9.51
CA SER A 2 -0.04 -0.91 -9.34
C SER A 2 -0.57 -0.45 -7.97
N GLY A 3 -1.87 -0.63 -7.71
CA GLY A 3 -2.50 -0.20 -6.45
C GLY A 3 -3.14 1.19 -6.50
N GLU A 4 -3.59 1.64 -5.33
CA GLU A 4 -4.30 2.92 -5.12
C GLU A 4 -3.30 4.02 -4.71
N GLY A 5 -3.61 5.31 -4.90
CA GLY A 5 -2.69 6.41 -4.56
C GLY A 5 -2.13 6.41 -3.13
N ARG A 6 -2.86 5.86 -2.16
CA ARG A 6 -2.43 5.71 -0.76
C ARG A 6 -1.74 4.38 -0.46
N PHE A 7 -1.78 3.43 -1.39
CA PHE A 7 -1.07 2.15 -1.32
C PHE A 7 -0.56 1.77 -2.72
N ARG A 8 0.70 2.10 -2.99
CA ARG A 8 1.31 1.93 -4.32
C ARG A 8 2.35 0.82 -4.32
N TRP A 9 2.27 -0.07 -5.30
CA TRP A 9 3.26 -1.10 -5.59
C TRP A 9 4.23 -0.67 -6.68
N PHE A 10 5.51 -0.91 -6.42
CA PHE A 10 6.62 -0.68 -7.32
C PHE A 10 7.22 -2.03 -7.70
N HIS A 11 7.36 -2.28 -9.01
CA HIS A 11 8.04 -3.45 -9.54
C HIS A 11 9.42 -3.01 -10.00
N THR A 12 10.44 -3.68 -9.51
CA THR A 12 11.84 -3.32 -9.70
C THR A 12 12.50 -4.23 -10.71
N ARG A 13 13.63 -3.78 -11.25
CA ARG A 13 14.54 -4.70 -11.94
C ARG A 13 15.12 -5.66 -10.89
N PRO A 14 15.46 -6.91 -11.26
CA PRO A 14 16.02 -7.87 -10.32
C PRO A 14 17.21 -7.29 -9.55
N GLY A 15 17.14 -7.34 -8.22
CA GLY A 15 18.18 -6.85 -7.31
C GLY A 15 18.12 -5.35 -6.97
N SER A 16 17.22 -4.57 -7.55
CA SER A 16 17.12 -3.11 -7.31
C SER A 16 16.18 -2.71 -6.19
N ALA A 17 15.45 -3.64 -5.56
CA ALA A 17 14.53 -3.32 -4.47
C ALA A 17 15.19 -2.61 -3.28
N PRO A 18 16.39 -2.99 -2.79
CA PRO A 18 17.03 -2.31 -1.66
C PRO A 18 17.33 -0.84 -1.93
N GLU A 19 17.89 -0.54 -3.11
CA GLU A 19 18.18 0.85 -3.53
C GLU A 19 16.90 1.69 -3.60
N LEU A 20 15.80 1.11 -4.08
CA LEU A 20 14.51 1.80 -4.13
C LEU A 20 13.96 2.07 -2.73
N VAL A 21 14.09 1.11 -1.80
CA VAL A 21 13.69 1.28 -0.40
C VAL A 21 14.46 2.42 0.24
N ASP A 22 15.78 2.48 0.06
CA ASP A 22 16.62 3.55 0.61
C ASP A 22 16.21 4.92 0.06
N ALA A 23 16.11 5.04 -1.27
CA ALA A 23 15.72 6.28 -1.94
C ALA A 23 14.31 6.75 -1.52
N PHE A 24 13.38 5.82 -1.31
CA PHE A 24 12.02 6.16 -0.88
C PHE A 24 11.94 6.52 0.58
N ASN A 25 12.72 5.87 1.44
CA ASN A 25 12.81 6.27 2.84
C ASN A 25 13.40 7.68 2.97
N GLU A 26 14.46 8.00 2.23
CA GLU A 26 15.03 9.35 2.22
C GLU A 26 14.00 10.40 1.78
N ARG A 27 13.21 10.10 0.74
CA ARG A 27 12.31 11.07 0.13
C ARG A 27 10.93 11.17 0.78
N TYR A 28 10.38 10.04 1.23
CA TYR A 28 8.98 9.91 1.64
C TYR A 28 8.82 9.26 3.02
N GLY A 29 9.93 8.90 3.68
CA GLY A 29 9.93 8.19 4.95
C GLY A 29 9.28 8.98 6.10
N ASP A 30 9.06 10.29 5.95
CA ASP A 30 8.26 11.09 6.89
C ASP A 30 6.74 10.88 6.68
N GLN A 31 6.30 10.69 5.43
CA GLN A 31 4.89 10.70 5.04
C GLN A 31 4.31 9.30 4.79
N ALA A 32 5.16 8.27 4.66
CA ALA A 32 4.75 6.94 4.27
C ALA A 32 5.60 5.86 4.95
N TRP A 33 5.02 4.66 5.07
CA TRP A 33 5.82 3.45 5.25
C TRP A 33 6.35 3.00 3.89
N VAL A 34 7.63 2.65 3.84
CA VAL A 34 8.28 2.04 2.69
C VAL A 34 8.61 0.61 3.10
N VAL A 35 7.89 -0.35 2.51
CA VAL A 35 7.98 -1.76 2.92
C VAL A 35 8.24 -2.66 1.74
N THR A 36 9.03 -3.72 1.93
CA THR A 36 9.23 -4.73 0.89
C THR A 36 8.04 -5.69 0.84
N ARG A 37 7.89 -6.39 -0.30
CA ARG A 37 6.95 -7.50 -0.42
C ARG A 37 7.10 -8.49 0.72
N GLU A 38 8.34 -8.92 0.96
CA GLU A 38 8.68 -9.92 1.96
C GLU A 38 8.25 -9.45 3.36
N GLN A 39 8.48 -8.17 3.70
CA GLN A 39 7.99 -7.60 4.97
C GLN A 39 6.47 -7.67 5.09
N THR A 40 5.70 -7.33 4.04
CA THR A 40 4.23 -7.41 4.13
C THR A 40 3.72 -8.83 4.34
N ILE A 41 4.46 -9.83 3.84
CA ILE A 41 4.15 -11.25 4.01
C ILE A 41 4.50 -11.68 5.43
N ASP A 42 5.71 -11.37 5.88
CA ASP A 42 6.23 -11.74 7.21
C ASP A 42 5.42 -11.09 8.34
N GLU A 43 4.96 -9.85 8.15
CA GLU A 43 4.09 -9.13 9.09
C GLU A 43 2.61 -9.55 8.98
N GLY A 44 2.27 -10.43 8.04
CA GLY A 44 0.95 -11.04 7.94
C GLY A 44 -0.15 -10.11 7.41
N TRP A 45 0.20 -9.09 6.60
CA TRP A 45 -0.77 -8.10 6.08
C TRP A 45 -1.89 -8.73 5.25
N TRP A 46 -1.63 -9.90 4.66
CA TRP A 46 -2.55 -10.63 3.78
C TRP A 46 -3.44 -11.63 4.52
N GLY A 47 -3.27 -11.76 5.83
CA GLY A 47 -3.90 -12.81 6.61
C GLY A 47 -3.36 -14.21 6.26
N PRO A 48 -3.95 -15.27 6.86
CA PRO A 48 -3.54 -16.63 6.57
C PRO A 48 -3.93 -17.05 5.14
N GLY A 49 -3.09 -17.88 4.51
CA GLY A 49 -3.43 -18.51 3.23
C GLY A 49 -3.04 -17.72 1.98
N LEU A 50 -2.06 -16.82 2.07
CA LEU A 50 -1.44 -16.24 0.88
C LEU A 50 -0.84 -17.35 0.01
N THR A 51 -1.32 -17.47 -1.23
CA THR A 51 -0.83 -18.46 -2.19
C THR A 51 0.39 -17.95 -2.95
N ASP A 52 1.24 -18.84 -3.44
CA ASP A 52 2.40 -18.48 -4.27
C ASP A 52 2.00 -17.66 -5.51
N GLY A 53 0.87 -17.99 -6.13
CA GLY A 53 0.33 -17.24 -7.27
C GLY A 53 -0.09 -15.81 -6.92
N SER A 54 -0.69 -15.63 -5.73
CA SER A 54 -1.04 -14.30 -5.22
C SER A 54 0.20 -13.50 -4.80
N ALA A 55 1.18 -14.15 -4.18
CA ALA A 55 2.44 -13.50 -3.81
C ALA A 55 3.23 -13.02 -5.05
N ALA A 56 3.17 -13.78 -6.14
CA ALA A 56 3.90 -13.47 -7.38
C ALA A 56 3.39 -12.21 -8.11
N ILE A 57 2.16 -11.76 -7.85
CA ILE A 57 1.60 -10.54 -8.47
C ILE A 57 1.83 -9.28 -7.63
N LEU A 58 2.30 -9.41 -6.39
CA LEU A 58 2.66 -8.28 -5.54
C LEU A 58 3.88 -7.56 -6.13
N GLY A 59 3.91 -6.23 -5.99
CA GLY A 59 5.13 -5.46 -6.26
C GLY A 59 6.24 -5.81 -5.27
N ASP A 60 7.47 -5.40 -5.58
CA ASP A 60 8.63 -5.67 -4.73
C ASP A 60 8.72 -4.70 -3.55
N VAL A 61 8.23 -3.47 -3.73
CA VAL A 61 8.21 -2.42 -2.70
C VAL A 61 6.84 -1.75 -2.71
N ALA A 62 6.24 -1.58 -1.54
CA ALA A 62 5.05 -0.77 -1.34
C ALA A 62 5.38 0.57 -0.67
N LEU A 63 4.74 1.62 -1.17
CA LEU A 63 4.69 2.94 -0.55
C LEU A 63 3.28 3.17 0.00
N VAL A 64 3.17 3.26 1.33
CA VAL A 64 1.89 3.23 2.04
C VAL A 64 1.74 4.52 2.86
N ALA A 65 0.81 5.39 2.46
CA ALA A 65 0.72 6.76 2.97
C ALA A 65 0.24 6.84 4.43
N ARG A 66 1.03 7.41 5.34
CA ARG A 66 0.62 7.67 6.73
C ARG A 66 -0.12 8.99 6.89
N GLU A 67 0.30 9.97 6.10
CA GLU A 67 -0.25 11.32 6.13
C GLU A 67 -1.46 11.44 5.18
N PRO A 68 -2.24 12.53 5.23
CA PRO A 68 -3.38 12.78 4.33
C PRO A 68 -2.92 13.16 2.90
N VAL A 69 -2.04 12.35 2.33
CA VAL A 69 -1.44 12.50 0.99
C VAL A 69 -1.73 11.26 0.12
N ALA A 70 -1.64 11.42 -1.20
CA ALA A 70 -1.69 10.30 -2.14
C ALA A 70 -0.55 10.45 -3.15
N PHE A 71 0.10 9.34 -3.47
CA PHE A 71 1.16 9.24 -4.46
C PHE A 71 0.53 8.95 -5.82
N LEU A 72 0.43 9.98 -6.65
CA LEU A 72 -0.12 9.91 -7.99
C LEU A 72 1.01 9.87 -9.00
N ASP A 73 0.90 8.98 -9.98
CA ASP A 73 1.78 8.97 -11.15
C ASP A 73 1.15 9.87 -12.21
N ALA A 74 1.94 10.78 -12.80
CA ALA A 74 1.45 11.67 -13.85
C ALA A 74 1.01 10.90 -15.11
N ALA A 75 1.53 9.68 -15.31
CA ALA A 75 1.08 8.78 -16.37
C ALA A 75 -0.23 8.05 -16.04
N ASP A 76 -0.67 8.08 -14.78
CA ASP A 76 -1.93 7.52 -14.32
C ASP A 76 -3.07 8.52 -14.57
N SER A 77 -3.42 8.67 -15.84
CA SER A 77 -4.45 9.62 -16.32
C SER A 77 -5.87 9.10 -16.13
N GLY A 78 -6.11 8.28 -15.10
CA GLY A 78 -7.38 7.64 -14.84
C GLY A 78 -8.56 8.62 -14.90
N PRO A 79 -9.77 8.18 -15.30
CA PRO A 79 -10.86 9.08 -15.67
C PRO A 79 -11.47 9.87 -14.50
N PHE A 80 -10.96 9.72 -13.27
CA PHE A 80 -11.59 10.25 -12.06
C PHE A 80 -10.63 11.07 -11.20
N VAL A 81 -10.92 12.37 -11.08
CA VAL A 81 -10.40 13.22 -10.01
C VAL A 81 -11.25 12.95 -8.76
N LEU A 82 -10.69 12.18 -7.82
CA LEU A 82 -11.37 11.84 -6.57
C LEU A 82 -11.18 12.95 -5.55
N GLN A 83 -12.27 13.33 -4.86
CA GLN A 83 -12.23 14.29 -3.76
C GLN A 83 -11.55 13.70 -2.51
N SER A 84 -11.67 12.39 -2.31
CA SER A 84 -11.11 11.66 -1.18
C SER A 84 -10.63 10.28 -1.62
N ARG A 85 -9.63 9.73 -0.93
CA ARG A 85 -9.06 8.39 -1.16
C ARG A 85 -8.85 7.68 0.17
N HIS A 86 -8.92 6.35 0.15
CA HIS A 86 -8.57 5.46 1.25
C HIS A 86 -7.88 4.20 0.67
N GLY A 87 -7.16 3.47 1.51
CA GLY A 87 -6.49 2.22 1.11
C GLY A 87 -5.12 2.01 1.76
N SER A 88 -4.66 2.96 2.57
CA SER A 88 -3.50 2.79 3.45
C SER A 88 -3.89 2.14 4.78
N LEU A 89 -2.91 1.99 5.67
CA LEU A 89 -2.99 1.30 6.94
C LEU A 89 -3.10 2.25 8.15
N THR A 90 -3.52 3.49 7.95
CA THR A 90 -3.77 4.41 9.06
C THR A 90 -4.97 3.92 9.88
N SER A 91 -5.00 4.23 11.19
CA SER A 91 -6.12 3.85 12.05
C SER A 91 -7.46 4.41 11.56
N ALA A 92 -7.45 5.59 10.95
CA ALA A 92 -8.62 6.21 10.33
C ALA A 92 -9.15 5.43 9.12
N GLU A 93 -8.31 4.65 8.44
CA GLU A 93 -8.68 3.89 7.24
C GLU A 93 -9.06 2.44 7.53
N VAL A 94 -8.46 1.80 8.54
CA VAL A 94 -8.69 0.38 8.84
C VAL A 94 -9.82 0.13 9.85
N MET A 95 -10.17 1.12 10.68
CA MET A 95 -11.19 0.98 11.71
C MET A 95 -12.60 1.24 11.17
N VAL A 96 -13.19 0.23 10.52
CA VAL A 96 -14.58 0.30 10.02
C VAL A 96 -15.56 -0.16 11.10
N PRO A 97 -16.54 0.68 11.51
CA PRO A 97 -17.45 0.33 12.59
C PRO A 97 -18.44 -0.78 12.19
N LEU A 98 -18.59 -1.78 13.05
CA LEU A 98 -19.63 -2.81 12.95
C LEU A 98 -20.72 -2.54 13.99
N LEU A 99 -21.93 -2.25 13.52
CA LEU A 99 -23.10 -2.08 14.37
C LEU A 99 -23.95 -3.35 14.33
N VAL A 100 -24.29 -3.90 15.50
CA VAL A 100 -25.13 -5.09 15.63
C VAL A 100 -26.32 -4.77 16.51
N ALA A 101 -27.52 -5.06 16.02
CA ALA A 101 -28.77 -4.97 16.78
C ALA A 101 -29.43 -6.34 16.83
N ARG A 102 -30.03 -6.68 17.97
CA ARG A 102 -30.91 -7.86 18.10
C ARG A 102 -32.33 -7.36 18.33
N GLY A 103 -33.26 -7.80 17.48
CA GLY A 103 -34.69 -7.57 17.69
C GLY A 103 -35.21 -8.42 18.83
N HIS A 104 -36.19 -7.90 19.56
CA HIS A 104 -37.00 -8.66 20.51
C HIS A 104 -38.02 -9.53 19.78
#